data_AF-A0A969CL79-F1
#
_entry.id   AF-A0A969CL79-F1
#
_cell.length_a   1.000
_cell.length_b   1.000
_cell.length_c   1.000
_cell.angle_alpha   90.00
_cell.angle_beta   90.00
_cell.angle_gamma   90.00
#
_symmetry.space_group_name_H-M   'P 1'
#
loop_
_entity.id
_entity.type
_entity.pdbx_description
1 polymer ?
#
loop_
_entity_poly.entity_id
_entity_poly.type
_entity_poly.pdbx_seq_one_letter_code
_entity_poly.pdbx_strand_id
1 'polypeptide(L)' 'MNQETNIDYVQEPISSAPPEVRQIIDRVWQLEKSRLDKKINSHINDDILAIVKEAVR' A
#
# COMPACT_ATOMS: atom_id res chain seq x y z
N MET A 1 29.37 -7.11 11.93
CA MET A 1 28.58 -7.84 10.91
C MET A 1 27.31 -7.06 10.72
N ASN A 2 27.16 -6.34 9.60
CA ASN A 2 25.91 -5.69 9.28
C ASN A 2 24.90 -6.81 9.03
N GLN A 3 23.98 -7.00 9.96
CA GLN A 3 22.77 -7.74 9.66
C GLN A 3 22.02 -6.87 8.67
N GLU A 4 22.31 -7.04 7.38
CA GLU A 4 21.39 -6.63 6.33
C GLU A 4 20.05 -7.24 6.74
N THR A 5 19.16 -6.38 7.21
CA THR A 5 17.80 -6.76 7.53
C THR A 5 17.26 -7.27 6.22
N ASN A 6 17.12 -8.60 6.12
CA ASN A 6 16.59 -9.26 4.95
C ASN A 6 15.11 -8.85 4.87
N ILE A 7 14.86 -7.67 4.29
CA ILE A 7 13.56 -7.07 4.09
C ILE A 7 12.83 -7.71 2.91
N ASP A 8 13.51 -8.61 2.18
CA ASP A 8 12.95 -9.28 1.00
C ASP A 8 11.69 -10.04 1.36
N TYR A 9 11.62 -10.67 2.54
CA TYR A 9 10.40 -11.34 3.00
C TYR A 9 9.23 -10.38 3.22
N VAL A 10 9.49 -9.14 3.65
CA VAL A 10 8.47 -8.11 3.86
C VAL A 10 8.05 -7.46 2.54
N GLN A 11 8.95 -7.45 1.55
CA GLN A 11 8.74 -6.90 0.20
C GLN A 11 8.17 -7.93 -0.77
N GLU A 12 8.21 -9.23 -0.43
CA GLU A 12 7.65 -10.34 -1.21
C GLU A 12 6.23 -10.01 -1.71
N PRO A 13 5.29 -9.54 -0.87
CA PRO A 13 3.92 -9.21 -1.30
C PRO A 13 3.82 -8.05 -2.30
N ILE A 14 4.86 -7.22 -2.42
CA ILE A 14 4.94 -6.12 -3.39
C ILE A 14 5.61 -6.59 -4.68
N SER A 15 6.61 -7.46 -4.54
CA SER A 15 7.45 -7.95 -5.64
C SER A 15 6.83 -9.11 -6.42
N SER A 16 6.06 -9.98 -5.76
CA SER A 16 5.38 -11.14 -6.34
C SER A 16 3.90 -10.90 -6.66
N ALA A 17 3.34 -9.78 -6.18
CA ALA A 17 1.95 -9.42 -6.43
C ALA A 17 1.67 -9.22 -7.94
N PRO A 18 0.48 -9.64 -8.40
CA PRO A 18 -0.02 -9.28 -9.72
C PRO A 18 -0.02 -7.75 -9.93
N PRO A 19 0.10 -7.26 -11.18
CA PRO A 19 0.17 -5.82 -11.46
C PRO A 19 -0.97 -5.00 -10.85
N GLU A 20 -2.19 -5.54 -10.85
CA GLU A 20 -3.37 -4.93 -10.23
C GLU A 20 -3.22 -4.75 -8.71
N VAL A 21 -2.69 -5.76 -8.02
CA VAL A 21 -2.47 -5.75 -6.56
C VAL A 21 -1.35 -4.78 -6.21
N ARG A 22 -0.29 -4.74 -7.02
CA ARG A 22 0.82 -3.78 -6.84
C ARG A 22 0.36 -2.34 -7.00
N GLN A 23 -0.52 -2.06 -7.97
CA GLN A 23 -1.14 -0.74 -8.13
C GLN A 23 -2.00 -0.35 -6.92
N ILE A 24 -2.74 -1.29 -6.33
CA ILE A 24 -3.52 -1.05 -5.11
C ILE A 24 -2.56 -0.67 -3.97
N ILE A 25 -1.51 -1.46 -3.74
CA ILE A 25 -0.54 -1.23 -2.66
C ILE A 25 0.10 0.16 -2.79
N ASP A 26 0.57 0.53 -3.98
CA ASP A 26 1.20 1.83 -4.22
C ASP A 26 0.23 3.00 -3.96
N ARG A 27 -1.02 2.88 -4.43
CA ARG A 27 -2.05 3.92 -4.24
C ARG A 27 -2.45 4.08 -2.78
N VAL A 28 -2.62 2.97 -2.06
CA VAL A 28 -2.93 2.98 -0.63
C VAL A 28 -1.76 3.57 0.17
N TRP A 29 -0.52 3.24 -0.18
CA TRP A 29 0.64 3.80 0.50
C TRP A 29 0.73 5.33 0.31
N GLN A 30 0.55 5.84 -0.91
CA GLN A 30 0.53 7.30 -1.13
C GLN A 30 -0.60 7.97 -0.35
N LEU A 31 -1.76 7.32 -0.27
CA LEU A 31 -2.91 7.80 0.49
C LEU A 31 -2.57 7.92 1.98
N GLU A 32 -2.06 6.85 2.59
CA GLU A 32 -1.63 6.81 3.99
C GLU A 32 -0.56 7.87 4.26
N LYS A 33 0.47 7.97 3.39
CA LYS A 33 1.55 8.97 3.53
C LYS A 33 1.03 10.41 3.50
N SER A 34 0.04 10.71 2.66
CA SER A 34 -0.57 12.05 2.52
C SER A 34 -1.52 12.44 3.66
N ARG A 35 -1.81 11.50 4.56
CA ARG A 35 -2.74 11.63 5.68
C ARG A 35 -2.05 11.48 7.04
N LEU A 36 -0.90 10.79 7.07
CA LEU A 36 -0.06 10.61 8.25
C LEU A 36 0.28 11.95 8.92
N ASP A 37 0.54 12.99 8.11
CA ASP A 37 0.83 14.36 8.54
C ASP A 37 -0.41 15.09 9.09
N LYS A 38 -1.61 14.72 8.64
CA LYS A 38 -2.83 15.48 8.90
C LYS A 38 -3.57 15.07 10.18
N LYS A 39 -3.19 13.98 10.87
CA LYS A 39 -3.94 13.43 12.03
C LYS A 39 -5.46 13.33 11.77
N ILE A 40 -5.84 13.11 10.52
CA ILE A 40 -7.23 13.07 10.10
C ILE A 40 -7.75 11.64 10.32
N ASN A 41 -8.68 11.47 11.26
CA ASN A 41 -9.47 10.24 11.42
C ASN A 41 -10.59 10.20 10.36
N SER A 42 -10.25 10.21 9.06
CA SER A 42 -11.23 10.10 7.97
C SER A 42 -11.48 8.63 7.61
N HIS A 43 -12.55 8.39 6.84
CA HIS A 43 -13.03 7.10 6.35
C HIS A 43 -12.07 6.47 5.32
N ILE A 44 -10.82 6.19 5.73
CA ILE A 44 -9.79 5.63 4.86
C ILE A 44 -10.19 4.32 4.20
N ASN A 45 -11.05 3.54 4.86
CA ASN A 45 -11.59 2.30 4.33
C ASN A 45 -12.43 2.51 3.06
N ASP A 46 -13.17 3.63 2.96
CA ASP A 46 -13.98 3.92 1.78
C ASP A 46 -13.09 4.28 0.58
N ASP A 47 -12.01 5.03 0.85
CA ASP A 47 -11.00 5.37 -0.16
C ASP A 47 -10.23 4.14 -0.64
N ILE A 48 -9.83 3.25 0.27
CA ILE A 48 -9.19 1.97 -0.06
C ILE A 48 -10.14 1.12 -0.90
N LEU A 49 -11.42 1.04 -0.53
CA LEU A 49 -12.42 0.29 -1.29
C LEU A 49 -12.61 0.83 -2.71
N ALA A 50 -12.58 2.16 -2.89
CA ALA A 50 -12.63 2.79 -4.21
C ALA A 50 -11.39 2.42 -5.05
N ILE A 51 -10.19 2.50 -4.46
CA ILE A 51 -8.93 2.11 -5.12
C ILE A 51 -8.97 0.66 -5.60
N VAL A 52 -9.45 -0.27 -4.76
CA VAL A 52 -9.56 -1.69 -5.13
C VAL A 52 -10.55 -1.89 -6.28
N LYS A 53 -11.72 -1.26 -6.22
CA LYS A 53 -12.75 -1.36 -7.28
C LYS A 53 -12.28 -0.82 -8.63
N GLU A 54 -11.42 0.18 -8.63
CA GLU A 54 -10.84 0.72 -9.87
C GLU A 54 -9.75 -0.16 -10.46
N ALA A 55 -8.97 -0.84 -9.62
CA ALA A 55 -7.85 -1.67 -10.06
C ALA A 55 -8.27 -3.06 -10.59
N VAL A 56 -9.37 -3.62 -10.08
CA VAL A 56 -9.88 -4.97 -10.43
C VAL A 56 -10.96 -4.92 -11.54
N ARG A 57 -11.00 -3.83 -12.30
CA ARG A 57 -12.11 -3.54 -13.22
C ARG A 57 -12.11 -4.38 -14.48
#